data_AF-A0A4R4E1M3-F1
#
_entry.id   AF-A0A4R4E1M3-F1
#
_cell.length_a   1.000
_cell.length_b   1.000
_cell.length_c   1.000
_cell.angle_alpha   90.00
_cell.angle_beta   90.00
_cell.angle_gamma   90.00
#
_symmetry.space_group_name_H-M   'P 1'
#
loop_
_entity.id
_entity.type
_entity.pdbx_description
1 polymer ?
#
loop_
_entity_poly.entity_id
_entity_poly.type
_entity_poly.pdbx_seq_one_letter_code
_entity_poly.pdbx_strand_id
1 'polypeptide(L)'
;MESRLTPKQQKRQQERELIEEYHKFVTEETLEPLYQSFMNWKSGSLPYFELTELIHQFHKKNQEIYKDFNYTDYKDLLLLAKMKLGRLTEKDFNENKRLLERMEYGDKT
;
A
#
# COMPACT_ATOMS: atom_id res chain seq x y z
N MET A 1 12.67 8.47 -32.84
CA MET A 1 12.41 9.77 -32.20
C MET A 1 12.18 9.51 -30.72
N GLU A 2 13.14 9.84 -29.87
CA GLU A 2 12.91 9.82 -28.42
C GLU A 2 11.91 10.93 -28.11
N SER A 3 10.66 10.56 -27.87
CA SER A 3 9.66 11.48 -27.34
C SER A 3 10.10 11.84 -25.91
N ARG A 4 10.83 12.95 -25.76
CA ARG A 4 11.18 13.47 -24.44
C ARG A 4 9.90 13.95 -23.78
N LEU A 5 9.52 13.27 -22.69
CA LEU A 5 8.38 13.67 -21.87
C LEU A 5 8.52 15.13 -21.44
N THR A 6 7.41 15.86 -21.46
CA THR A 6 7.36 17.20 -20.88
C THR A 6 7.59 17.12 -19.35
N PRO A 7 8.05 18.20 -18.69
CA PRO A 7 8.25 18.20 -17.24
C PRO A 7 7.00 17.78 -16.45
N LYS A 8 5.81 18.15 -16.95
CA LYS A 8 4.52 17.76 -16.34
C LYS A 8 4.27 16.25 -16.47
N GLN A 9 4.63 15.65 -17.61
CA GLN A 9 4.50 14.21 -17.82
C GLN A 9 5.52 13.43 -16.99
N GLN A 10 6.76 13.91 -16.90
CA GLN A 10 7.79 13.32 -16.02
C GLN A 10 7.33 13.31 -14.56
N LYS A 11 6.80 14.44 -14.07
CA LYS A 11 6.26 14.52 -12.71
C LYS A 11 5.13 13.50 -12.48
N ARG A 12 4.17 13.41 -13.41
CA ARG A 12 3.07 12.43 -13.32
C ARG A 12 3.57 10.99 -13.34
N GLN A 13 4.62 10.71 -14.11
CA GLN A 13 5.22 9.39 -14.17
C GLN A 13 5.88 9.01 -12.83
N GLN A 14 6.67 9.93 -12.25
CA GLN A 14 7.29 9.74 -10.93
C GLN A 14 6.25 9.54 -9.82
N GLU A 15 5.15 10.29 -9.86
CA GLU A 15 4.05 10.12 -8.90
C GLU A 15 3.37 8.75 -9.04
N ARG A 16 3.18 8.24 -10.26
CA ARG A 16 2.64 6.90 -10.50
C ARG A 16 3.57 5.80 -9.99
N GLU A 17 4.85 5.91 -10.30
CA GLU A 17 5.88 4.98 -9.82
C GLU A 17 5.90 4.92 -8.28
N LEU A 18 5.73 6.06 -7.61
CA LEU A 18 5.65 6.11 -6.16
C LEU A 18 4.41 5.39 -5.62
N ILE A 19 3.26 5.57 -6.26
CA ILE A 19 2.01 4.89 -5.89
C ILE A 19 2.12 3.38 -6.14
N GLU A 20 2.74 2.97 -7.26
CA GLU A 20 2.99 1.56 -7.58
C GLU A 20 3.91 0.90 -6.55
N GLU A 21 4.99 1.60 -6.14
CA GLU A 21 5.88 1.14 -5.08
C GLU A 21 5.14 0.97 -3.75
N TYR A 22 4.29 1.94 -3.40
CA TYR A 22 3.46 1.86 -2.19
C TYR A 22 2.45 0.70 -2.25
N HIS A 23 1.78 0.51 -3.39
CA HIS A 23 0.87 -0.61 -3.59
C HIS A 23 1.56 -1.96 -3.40
N LYS A 24 2.75 -2.10 -4.00
CA LYS A 24 3.58 -3.29 -3.83
C LYS A 24 3.94 -3.51 -2.36
N PHE A 25 4.43 -2.48 -1.68
CA PHE A 25 4.81 -2.54 -0.27
C PHE A 25 3.68 -3.07 0.62
N VAL A 26 2.49 -2.46 0.56
CA VAL A 26 1.34 -2.87 1.39
C VAL A 26 0.86 -4.28 1.06
N THR A 27 0.88 -4.64 -0.23
CA THR A 27 0.48 -5.97 -0.69
C THR A 27 1.45 -7.04 -0.19
N GLU A 28 2.76 -6.81 -0.30
CA GLU A 28 3.79 -7.73 0.18
C GLU A 28 3.76 -7.87 1.71
N GLU A 29 3.59 -6.77 2.45
CA GLU A 29 3.44 -6.81 3.91
C GLU A 29 2.23 -7.64 4.33
N THR A 30 1.11 -7.54 3.60
CA THR A 30 -0.10 -8.31 3.87
C THR A 30 0.02 -9.78 3.45
N LEU A 31 0.84 -10.08 2.44
CA LEU A 31 1.10 -11.43 1.95
C LEU A 31 2.03 -12.24 2.87
N GLU A 32 2.99 -11.57 3.53
CA GLU A 32 4.01 -12.26 4.33
C GLU A 32 3.43 -13.20 5.41
N PRO A 33 2.42 -12.81 6.22
CA PRO A 33 1.79 -13.72 7.17
C PRO A 33 1.12 -14.95 6.51
N LEU A 34 0.56 -14.76 5.31
CA LEU A 34 -0.04 -15.86 4.56
C LEU A 34 1.04 -16.82 4.07
N TYR A 35 2.17 -16.30 3.58
CA TYR A 35 3.32 -17.10 3.20
C TYR A 35 3.83 -17.96 4.37
N GLN A 36 3.98 -17.37 5.56
CA GLN A 36 4.35 -18.13 6.77
C GLN A 36 3.32 -19.22 7.11
N SER A 37 2.03 -18.95 6.89
CA SER A 37 0.96 -19.93 7.08
C SER A 37 1.10 -21.13 6.13
N PHE A 38 1.48 -20.90 4.86
CA PHE A 38 1.80 -21.99 3.93
C PHE A 38 3.00 -22.82 4.40
N MET A 39 4.04 -22.17 4.95
CA MET A 39 5.21 -22.88 5.48
C MET A 39 4.84 -23.75 6.69
N ASN A 40 4.00 -23.24 7.59
CA ASN A 40 3.49 -23.98 8.76
C ASN A 40 2.59 -25.15 8.36
N TRP A 41 1.76 -24.98 7.33
CA TRP A 41 0.97 -26.09 6.80
C TRP A 41 1.85 -27.18 6.18
N LYS A 42 2.85 -26.77 5.38
CA LYS A 42 3.79 -27.69 4.75
C LYS A 42 4.61 -28.51 5.77
N SER A 43 4.89 -27.93 6.93
CA SER A 43 5.59 -28.63 8.03
C SER A 43 4.67 -29.51 8.88
N GLY A 44 3.35 -29.47 8.66
CA GLY A 44 2.34 -30.16 9.47
C GLY A 44 1.97 -29.46 10.79
N SER A 45 2.51 -28.25 11.02
CA SER A 45 2.23 -27.45 12.23
C SER A 45 0.91 -26.67 12.14
N LEU A 46 0.32 -26.58 10.94
CA LEU A 46 -0.97 -25.94 10.69
C LEU A 46 -1.91 -26.90 9.92
N PRO A 47 -3.09 -27.24 10.45
CA PRO A 47 -4.08 -28.04 9.73
C PRO A 47 -4.55 -27.35 8.44
N TYR A 48 -4.93 -28.15 7.43
CA TYR A 48 -5.35 -27.59 6.13
C TYR A 48 -6.55 -26.65 6.23
N PHE A 49 -7.52 -26.93 7.12
CA PHE A 49 -8.73 -26.12 7.25
C PHE A 49 -8.42 -24.72 7.84
N GLU A 50 -7.43 -24.62 8.72
CA GLU A 50 -6.98 -23.33 9.25
C GLU A 50 -6.28 -22.51 8.16
N LEU A 51 -5.42 -23.15 7.34
CA LEU A 51 -4.82 -22.50 6.18
C LEU A 51 -5.89 -21.96 5.22
N THR A 52 -6.94 -22.74 4.94
CA THR A 52 -8.02 -22.27 4.05
C THR A 52 -8.76 -21.05 4.59
N GLU A 53 -8.95 -20.96 5.91
CA GLU A 53 -9.56 -19.78 6.53
C GLU A 53 -8.62 -18.57 6.45
N LEU A 54 -7.32 -18.76 6.70
CA LEU A 54 -6.33 -17.69 6.56
C LEU A 54 -6.23 -17.14 5.12
N ILE A 55 -6.33 -18.01 4.12
CA ILE A 55 -6.44 -17.61 2.71
C ILE A 55 -7.70 -16.75 2.49
N HIS A 56 -8.84 -17.16 3.05
CA HIS A 56 -10.09 -16.40 2.94
C HIS A 56 -10.00 -15.02 3.60
N GLN A 57 -9.38 -14.93 4.78
CA GLN A 57 -9.13 -13.66 5.47
C GLN A 57 -8.16 -12.75 4.69
N PHE A 58 -7.12 -13.33 4.09
CA PHE A 58 -6.24 -12.59 3.18
C PHE A 58 -7.03 -12.02 1.99
N HIS A 59 -7.90 -12.79 1.35
CA HIS A 59 -8.71 -12.30 0.24
C HIS A 59 -9.57 -11.09 0.62
N LYS A 60 -10.17 -11.08 1.81
CA LYS A 60 -10.90 -9.91 2.33
C LYS A 60 -10.00 -8.69 2.47
N LYS A 61 -8.83 -8.85 3.09
CA LYS A 61 -7.86 -7.74 3.24
C LYS A 61 -7.37 -7.22 1.88
N ASN A 62 -7.06 -8.12 0.95
CA ASN A 62 -6.63 -7.74 -0.38
C ASN A 62 -7.72 -7.02 -1.19
N GLN A 63 -9.00 -7.33 -0.93
CA GLN A 63 -10.12 -6.56 -1.49
C GLN A 63 -10.18 -5.14 -0.92
N GLU A 64 -9.89 -4.94 0.37
CA GLU A 64 -9.82 -3.59 0.94
C GLU A 64 -8.62 -2.82 0.38
N ILE A 65 -7.44 -3.44 0.25
CA ILE A 65 -6.29 -2.82 -0.44
C ILE A 65 -6.69 -2.40 -1.86
N TYR A 66 -7.33 -3.28 -2.63
CA TYR A 66 -7.80 -2.93 -3.96
C TYR A 66 -8.73 -1.70 -3.94
N LYS A 67 -9.69 -1.66 -3.00
CA LYS A 67 -10.60 -0.51 -2.86
C LYS A 67 -9.85 0.77 -2.53
N ASP A 68 -8.91 0.72 -1.60
CA ASP A 68 -8.13 1.90 -1.19
C ASP A 68 -7.39 2.50 -2.40
N PHE A 69 -6.78 1.67 -3.25
CA PHE A 69 -6.03 2.17 -4.41
C PHE A 69 -6.90 2.62 -5.59
N ASN A 70 -8.16 2.14 -5.68
CA ASN A 70 -9.05 2.48 -6.80
C ASN A 70 -10.08 3.58 -6.46
N TYR A 71 -10.39 3.77 -5.18
CA TYR A 71 -11.44 4.70 -4.75
C TYR A 71 -10.91 5.89 -3.92
N THR A 72 -9.67 5.86 -3.46
CA THR A 72 -9.03 7.02 -2.81
C THR A 72 -8.67 8.09 -3.85
N ASP A 73 -8.84 9.38 -3.50
CA ASP A 73 -8.39 10.47 -4.36
C ASP A 73 -6.89 10.37 -4.63
N TYR A 74 -6.49 10.64 -5.87
CA TYR A 74 -5.09 10.51 -6.30
C TYR A 74 -4.11 11.32 -5.43
N LYS A 75 -4.51 12.52 -4.96
CA LYS A 75 -3.64 13.35 -4.12
C LYS A 75 -3.46 12.73 -2.73
N ASP A 76 -4.53 12.19 -2.17
CA ASP A 76 -4.51 11.52 -0.87
C ASP A 76 -3.68 10.24 -0.94
N LEU A 77 -3.83 9.46 -2.02
CA LEU A 77 -3.04 8.25 -2.27
C LEU A 77 -1.54 8.57 -2.44
N LEU A 78 -1.22 9.65 -3.16
CA LEU A 78 0.16 10.11 -3.31
C LEU A 78 0.77 10.55 -1.96
N LEU A 79 -0.01 11.25 -1.13
CA LEU A 79 0.43 11.67 0.19
C LEU A 79 0.65 10.46 1.12
N LEU A 80 -0.26 9.48 1.11
CA LEU A 80 -0.12 8.22 1.82
C LEU A 80 1.12 7.44 1.38
N ALA A 81 1.35 7.34 0.06
CA ALA A 81 2.54 6.70 -0.49
C ALA A 81 3.83 7.37 0.01
N LYS A 82 3.90 8.71 -0.04
CA LYS A 82 5.03 9.46 0.51
C LYS A 82 5.20 9.22 2.01
N MET A 83 4.13 9.19 2.78
CA MET A 83 4.17 8.96 4.23
C MET A 83 4.71 7.58 4.55
N LYS A 84 4.09 6.54 4.00
CA LYS A 84 4.41 5.13 4.29
C LYS A 84 5.79 4.72 3.76
N LEU A 85 6.26 5.33 2.68
CA LEU A 85 7.61 5.11 2.15
C LEU A 85 8.68 6.04 2.74
N GLY A 86 8.35 6.91 3.70
CA GLY A 86 9.31 7.81 4.34
C GLY A 86 9.85 8.92 3.42
N ARG A 87 9.06 9.36 2.44
CA ARG A 87 9.39 10.36 1.41
C ARG A 87 8.56 11.65 1.51
N LEU A 88 7.98 11.93 2.67
CA LEU A 88 7.32 13.22 2.93
C LEU A 88 8.34 14.35 2.93
N THR A 89 7.99 15.46 2.27
CA THR A 89 8.78 16.70 2.35
C THR A 89 8.17 17.66 3.36
N GLU A 90 8.95 18.65 3.83
CA GLU A 90 8.42 19.73 4.69
C GLU A 90 7.24 20.46 4.06
N LYS A 91 7.26 20.62 2.72
CA LYS A 91 6.16 21.20 1.97
C LYS A 91 4.90 20.35 2.07
N ASP A 92 5.04 19.03 1.88
CA ASP A 92 3.90 18.09 2.01
C ASP A 92 3.29 18.17 3.42
N PHE A 93 4.13 18.27 4.46
CA PHE A 93 3.67 18.41 5.84
C PHE A 93 2.92 19.72 6.07
N ASN A 94 3.49 20.85 5.63
CA ASN A 94 2.88 22.17 5.82
C ASN A 94 1.55 22.32 5.07
N GLU A 95 1.44 21.77 3.86
CA GLU A 95 0.22 21.85 3.04
C GLU A 95 -0.87 20.88 3.51
N ASN A 96 -0.50 19.74 4.13
CA ASN A 96 -1.43 18.66 4.45
C ASN A 96 -1.49 18.30 5.94
N LYS A 97 -1.00 19.18 6.83
CA LYS A 97 -0.86 18.90 8.28
C LYS A 97 -2.09 18.24 8.91
N ARG A 98 -3.29 18.81 8.72
CA ARG A 98 -4.54 18.27 9.29
C ARG A 98 -4.90 16.88 8.76
N LEU A 99 -4.58 16.61 7.49
CA LEU A 99 -4.86 15.34 6.84
C LEU A 99 -3.88 14.27 7.34
N LEU A 100 -2.60 14.60 7.43
CA LEU A 100 -1.56 13.73 7.97
C LEU A 100 -1.81 13.37 9.44
N GLU A 101 -2.19 14.35 10.26
CA GLU A 101 -2.59 14.09 11.65
C GLU A 101 -3.73 13.06 11.70
N ARG A 102 -4.79 13.24 10.89
CA ARG A 102 -5.89 12.27 10.83
C ARG A 102 -5.45 10.88 10.37
N MET A 103 -4.57 10.80 9.37
CA MET A 103 -4.06 9.53 8.85
C MET A 103 -3.22 8.78 9.87
N GLU A 104 -2.32 9.46 10.60
CA GLU A 104 -1.55 8.86 11.69
C GLU A 104 -2.42 8.35 12.86
N TYR A 105 -3.51 9.06 13.18
CA TYR A 105 -4.43 8.59 14.22
C TYR A 105 -5.24 7.36 13.78
N GLY A 106 -5.53 7.21 12.49
CA GLY A 106 -6.26 6.05 11.95
C GLY A 106 -5.46 4.74 11.96
N ASP A 107 -4.13 4.81 11.88
CA ASP A 107 -3.24 3.63 11.95
C ASP A 107 -3.00 3.12 13.39
N LYS A 108 -3.40 3.86 14.43
CA LYS A 108 -3.13 3.54 15.85
C LYS A 108 -4.29 2.83 16.57
N THR A 109 -5.36 2.49 15.86
CA THR A 109 -6.56 1.79 16.35
C THR A 109 -6.73 0.47 15.61
#